data_AF-A0A7Y2L3H9-F1
#
_entry.id   AF-A0A7Y2L3H9-F1
#
_cell.length_a   1.000
_cell.length_b   1.000
_cell.length_c   1.000
_cell.angle_alpha   90.00
_cell.angle_beta   90.00
_cell.angle_gamma   90.00
#
_symmetry.space_group_name_H-M   'P 1'
#
loop_
_entity.id
_entity.type
_entity.pdbx_description
1 polymer ?
#
loop_
_entity_poly.entity_id
_entity_poly.type
_entity_poly.pdbx_seq_one_letter_code
_entity_poly.pdbx_strand_id
1 'polypeptide(L)'
;ALNDLAAGEGDLTKRVGLDSKDEIGDMAAAVNRFIDKLQPIVREAGDVAQRTGVEIGAMTERNAGANAAAQLQRDEVAQSLEALSTMADAAQSESQAMQAALKQVQDIRQATDENTRTSAQVGGLIEALAGQVGAGARVIERLAQQSEQIEVVLTVIHGIAEQTNLLALNAAIEAARAGETGRGFAVVADEVRALASKTQSSTGDIQAHIVALQQGAKEAVAAIGLAGRQANEGLAVLRGSVQLQKTVQASVEQVHAAIGDATKAAEHQARGAHAVRGRVEV
;
A
#
# COMPACT_ATOMS: atom_id res chain seq x y z
N ALA A 1 -77.38 -21.98 76.60
CA ALA A 1 -76.55 -22.98 75.88
C ALA A 1 -76.98 -23.13 74.42
N LEU A 2 -78.17 -23.67 74.11
CA LEU A 2 -78.65 -23.79 72.72
C LEU A 2 -78.90 -22.44 72.04
N ASN A 3 -79.54 -21.47 72.72
CA ASN A 3 -79.69 -20.11 72.20
C ASN A 3 -78.34 -19.39 72.01
N ASP A 4 -77.34 -19.69 72.84
CA ASP A 4 -75.97 -19.17 72.70
C ASP A 4 -75.23 -19.78 71.50
N LEU A 5 -75.48 -21.06 71.20
CA LEU A 5 -74.91 -21.75 70.05
C LEU A 5 -75.59 -21.29 68.73
N ALA A 6 -76.88 -20.94 68.79
CA ALA A 6 -77.68 -20.54 67.63
C ALA A 6 -77.68 -19.03 67.33
N ALA A 7 -77.57 -18.17 68.36
CA ALA A 7 -77.57 -16.71 68.23
C ALA A 7 -76.25 -16.04 68.63
N GLY A 8 -75.28 -16.81 69.16
CA GLY A 8 -73.95 -16.31 69.51
C GLY A 8 -72.94 -16.40 68.36
N GLU A 9 -71.68 -16.08 68.66
CA GLU A 9 -70.58 -15.93 67.68
C GLU A 9 -70.06 -17.25 67.06
N GLY A 10 -70.80 -18.35 67.17
CA GLY A 10 -70.38 -19.64 66.61
C GLY A 10 -69.27 -20.35 67.39
N ASP A 11 -69.18 -20.14 68.71
CA ASP A 11 -68.20 -20.80 69.57
C ASP A 11 -68.47 -22.32 69.70
N LEU A 12 -67.80 -23.09 68.84
CA LEU A 12 -67.87 -24.54 68.81
C LEU A 12 -67.19 -25.21 70.01
N THR A 13 -66.53 -24.49 70.93
CA THR A 13 -65.93 -25.08 72.14
C THR A 13 -66.96 -25.36 73.23
N LYS A 14 -68.11 -24.68 73.17
CA LYS A 14 -69.22 -24.92 74.09
C LYS A 14 -69.87 -26.27 73.81
N ARG A 15 -70.45 -26.86 74.86
CA ARG A 15 -71.25 -28.09 74.80
C ARG A 15 -72.60 -27.86 75.46
N VAL A 16 -73.62 -28.55 74.98
CA VAL A 16 -74.94 -28.54 75.60
C VAL A 16 -74.89 -29.48 76.81
N GLY A 17 -74.74 -28.92 78.01
CA GLY A 17 -74.79 -29.66 79.27
C GLY A 17 -76.23 -29.86 79.72
N LEU A 18 -76.75 -31.07 79.53
CA LEU A 18 -78.10 -31.48 79.93
C LEU A 18 -78.00 -32.92 80.46
N ASP A 19 -78.35 -33.14 81.72
CA ASP A 19 -78.39 -34.46 82.36
C ASP A 19 -79.85 -34.93 82.43
N SER A 20 -80.36 -35.36 81.28
CA SER A 20 -81.71 -35.94 81.15
C SER A 20 -81.65 -37.20 80.30
N LYS A 21 -82.52 -38.17 80.60
CA LYS A 21 -82.63 -39.47 79.89
C LYS A 21 -83.88 -39.54 79.01
N ASP A 22 -84.42 -38.38 78.65
CA ASP A 22 -85.55 -38.21 77.75
C ASP A 22 -85.09 -37.80 76.34
N GLU A 23 -86.03 -37.58 75.44
CA GLU A 23 -85.80 -37.19 74.05
C GLU A 23 -85.03 -35.86 73.93
N ILE A 24 -85.08 -35.01 74.96
CA ILE A 24 -84.33 -33.75 75.02
C ILE A 24 -82.85 -34.01 75.34
N GLY A 25 -82.55 -34.98 76.21
CA GLY A 25 -81.20 -35.48 76.46
C GLY A 25 -80.54 -36.09 75.23
N ASP A 26 -81.29 -36.90 74.48
CA ASP A 26 -80.81 -37.51 73.22
C ASP A 26 -80.51 -36.46 72.14
N MET A 27 -81.33 -35.40 72.06
CA MET A 27 -81.11 -34.28 71.15
C MET A 27 -79.87 -33.46 71.54
N ALA A 28 -79.65 -33.21 72.84
CA ALA A 28 -78.42 -32.57 73.32
C ALA A 28 -77.16 -33.39 72.99
N ALA A 29 -77.22 -34.72 73.13
CA ALA A 29 -76.14 -35.62 72.73
C ALA A 29 -75.89 -35.63 71.22
N ALA A 30 -76.96 -35.58 70.40
CA ALA A 30 -76.85 -35.49 68.94
C ALA A 30 -76.22 -34.16 68.49
N VAL A 31 -76.58 -33.05 69.12
CA VAL A 31 -75.97 -31.73 68.89
C VAL A 31 -74.48 -31.75 69.26
N ASN A 32 -74.10 -32.31 70.41
CA ASN A 32 -72.69 -32.44 70.79
C ASN A 32 -71.91 -33.31 69.80
N ARG A 33 -72.45 -34.45 69.32
CA ARG A 33 -71.83 -35.28 68.27
C ARG A 33 -71.68 -34.53 66.94
N PHE A 34 -72.62 -33.66 66.60
CA PHE A 34 -72.53 -32.81 65.41
C PHE A 34 -71.43 -31.75 65.57
N ILE A 35 -71.34 -31.11 66.74
CA ILE A 35 -70.24 -30.17 67.07
C ILE A 35 -68.88 -30.89 67.02
N ASP A 36 -68.77 -32.10 67.57
CA ASP A 36 -67.52 -32.90 67.53
C ASP A 36 -67.08 -33.22 66.09
N LYS A 37 -68.03 -33.39 65.15
CA LYS A 37 -67.72 -33.58 63.72
C LYS A 37 -67.43 -32.28 62.98
N LEU A 38 -68.01 -31.14 63.40
CA LEU A 38 -67.78 -29.84 62.78
C LEU A 38 -66.46 -29.19 63.20
N GLN A 39 -66.05 -29.33 64.46
CA GLN A 39 -64.78 -28.78 64.97
C GLN A 39 -63.55 -29.13 64.11
N PRO A 40 -63.30 -30.40 63.72
CA PRO A 40 -62.13 -30.74 62.89
C PRO A 40 -62.22 -30.13 61.49
N ILE A 41 -63.41 -30.03 60.90
CA ILE A 41 -63.61 -29.41 59.57
C ILE A 41 -63.29 -27.91 59.62
N VAL A 42 -63.77 -27.20 60.64
CA VAL A 42 -63.48 -25.76 60.82
C VAL A 42 -61.99 -25.53 61.10
N ARG A 43 -61.36 -26.41 61.88
CA ARG A 43 -59.92 -26.38 62.12
C ARG A 43 -59.12 -26.59 60.83
N GLU A 44 -59.48 -27.61 60.05
CA GLU A 44 -58.86 -27.90 58.76
C GLU A 44 -59.05 -26.73 57.78
N ALA A 45 -60.24 -26.11 57.74
CA ALA A 45 -60.49 -24.92 56.93
C ALA A 45 -59.60 -23.73 57.36
N GLY A 46 -59.40 -23.54 58.67
CA GLY A 46 -58.45 -22.56 59.21
C GLY A 46 -57.00 -22.85 58.79
N ASP A 47 -56.56 -24.10 58.90
CA ASP A 47 -55.22 -24.54 58.49
C ASP A 47 -55.00 -24.40 56.98
N VAL A 48 -56.01 -24.71 56.15
CA VAL A 48 -55.98 -24.48 54.70
C VAL A 48 -55.90 -22.99 54.39
N ALA A 49 -56.69 -22.15 55.05
CA ALA A 49 -56.66 -20.70 54.85
C ALA A 49 -55.28 -20.11 55.22
N GLN A 50 -54.68 -20.56 56.32
CA GLN A 50 -53.34 -20.14 56.72
C GLN A 50 -52.27 -20.57 55.69
N ARG A 51 -52.29 -21.83 55.25
CA ARG A 51 -51.36 -22.32 54.20
C ARG A 51 -51.54 -21.55 52.89
N THR A 52 -52.78 -21.25 52.51
CA THR A 52 -53.10 -20.46 51.31
C THR A 52 -52.54 -19.04 51.45
N GLY A 53 -52.67 -18.41 52.62
CA GLY A 53 -52.08 -17.09 52.87
C GLY A 53 -50.56 -17.06 52.73
N VAL A 54 -49.87 -18.10 53.24
CA VAL A 54 -48.41 -18.25 53.07
C VAL A 54 -48.03 -18.40 51.60
N GLU A 55 -48.74 -19.25 50.84
CA GLU A 55 -48.45 -19.45 49.41
C GLU A 55 -48.72 -18.18 48.58
N ILE A 56 -49.77 -17.43 48.88
CA ILE A 56 -50.05 -16.13 48.24
C ILE A 56 -48.91 -15.13 48.52
N GLY A 57 -48.40 -15.09 49.75
CA GLY A 57 -47.23 -14.28 50.10
C GLY A 57 -46.01 -14.65 49.26
N ALA A 58 -45.66 -15.94 49.21
CA ALA A 58 -44.55 -16.45 48.41
C ALA A 58 -44.75 -16.23 46.90
N MET A 59 -45.98 -16.29 46.40
CA MET A 59 -46.31 -15.99 45.00
C MET A 59 -46.13 -14.50 44.69
N THR A 60 -46.49 -13.62 45.63
CA THR A 60 -46.31 -12.17 45.48
C THR A 60 -44.82 -11.80 45.41
N GLU A 61 -43.99 -12.38 46.27
CA GLU A 61 -42.53 -12.20 46.21
C GLU A 61 -41.94 -12.73 44.89
N ARG A 62 -42.35 -13.92 44.44
CA ARG A 62 -41.93 -14.46 43.14
C ARG A 62 -42.33 -13.57 41.98
N ASN A 63 -43.54 -13.04 41.96
CA ASN A 63 -44.00 -12.11 40.92
C ASN A 63 -43.24 -10.78 40.95
N ALA A 64 -42.93 -10.24 42.14
CA ALA A 64 -42.09 -9.05 42.26
C ALA A 64 -40.68 -9.30 41.71
N GLY A 65 -40.08 -10.46 42.03
CA GLY A 65 -38.80 -10.88 41.47
C GLY A 65 -38.84 -11.06 39.96
N ALA A 66 -39.89 -11.69 39.41
CA ALA A 66 -40.08 -11.86 37.98
C ALA A 66 -40.24 -10.52 37.24
N ASN A 67 -40.98 -9.57 37.81
CA ASN A 67 -41.11 -8.22 37.26
C ASN A 67 -39.77 -7.48 37.26
N ALA A 68 -39.00 -7.57 38.34
CA ALA A 68 -37.68 -6.95 38.41
C ALA A 68 -36.72 -7.55 37.35
N ALA A 69 -36.72 -8.87 37.19
CA ALA A 69 -35.94 -9.55 36.15
C ALA A 69 -36.39 -9.14 34.73
N ALA A 70 -37.69 -9.02 34.49
CA ALA A 70 -38.22 -8.56 33.21
C ALA A 70 -37.83 -7.10 32.89
N GLN A 71 -37.74 -6.22 33.90
CA GLN A 71 -37.26 -4.85 33.70
C GLN A 71 -35.78 -4.82 33.33
N LEU A 72 -34.93 -5.55 34.08
CA LEU A 72 -33.51 -5.68 33.75
C LEU A 72 -33.29 -6.21 32.33
N GLN A 73 -34.07 -7.22 31.94
CA GLN A 73 -34.00 -7.78 30.59
C GLN A 73 -34.41 -6.75 29.52
N ARG A 74 -35.41 -5.89 29.79
CA ARG A 74 -35.79 -4.82 28.85
C ARG A 74 -34.67 -3.79 28.69
N ASP A 75 -34.01 -3.42 29.78
CA ASP A 75 -32.90 -2.47 29.76
C ASP A 75 -31.70 -3.05 28.98
N GLU A 76 -31.36 -4.33 29.20
CA GLU A 76 -30.31 -5.03 28.44
C GLU A 76 -30.63 -5.12 26.94
N VAL A 77 -31.90 -5.38 26.59
CA VAL A 77 -32.36 -5.40 25.20
C VAL A 77 -32.25 -4.01 24.58
N ALA A 78 -32.66 -2.94 25.27
CA ALA A 78 -32.54 -1.58 24.78
C ALA A 78 -31.08 -1.19 24.53
N GLN A 79 -30.17 -1.52 25.45
CA GLN A 79 -28.74 -1.30 25.27
C GLN A 79 -28.17 -2.11 24.09
N SER A 80 -28.61 -3.35 23.93
CA SER A 80 -28.20 -4.20 22.80
C SER A 80 -28.66 -3.61 21.46
N LEU A 81 -29.87 -3.05 21.40
CA LEU A 81 -30.38 -2.37 20.21
C LEU A 81 -29.56 -1.13 19.85
N GLU A 82 -29.16 -0.33 20.82
CA GLU A 82 -28.29 0.83 20.61
C GLU A 82 -26.93 0.41 20.05
N ALA A 83 -26.30 -0.61 20.66
CA ALA A 83 -25.03 -1.16 20.18
C ALA A 83 -25.12 -1.70 18.74
N LEU A 84 -26.25 -2.35 18.39
CA LEU A 84 -26.50 -2.81 17.02
C LEU A 84 -26.66 -1.64 16.03
N SER A 85 -27.28 -0.53 16.45
CA SER A 85 -27.38 0.67 15.61
C SER A 85 -26.00 1.25 15.32
N THR A 86 -25.17 1.42 16.35
CA THR A 86 -23.80 1.90 16.19
C THR A 86 -22.97 0.96 15.30
N MET A 87 -23.16 -0.35 15.43
CA MET A 87 -22.49 -1.35 14.57
C MET A 87 -22.92 -1.23 13.10
N ALA A 88 -24.21 -0.99 12.83
CA ALA A 88 -24.71 -0.78 11.47
C ALA A 88 -24.11 0.49 10.84
N ASP A 89 -24.07 1.60 11.60
CA ASP A 89 -23.50 2.86 11.13
C ASP A 89 -21.98 2.75 10.88
N ALA A 90 -21.26 2.06 11.77
CA ALA A 90 -19.84 1.79 11.61
C ALA A 90 -19.56 0.95 10.35
N ALA A 91 -20.32 -0.12 10.13
CA ALA A 91 -20.19 -0.96 8.94
C ALA A 91 -20.49 -0.18 7.64
N GLN A 92 -21.47 0.73 7.67
CA GLN A 92 -21.76 1.60 6.53
C GLN A 92 -20.60 2.58 6.24
N SER A 93 -20.02 3.17 7.28
CA SER A 93 -18.86 4.06 7.15
C SER A 93 -17.63 3.31 6.61
N GLU A 94 -17.40 2.09 7.10
CA GLU A 94 -16.33 1.21 6.63
C GLU A 94 -16.50 0.87 5.14
N SER A 95 -17.72 0.57 4.69
CA SER A 95 -18.03 0.34 3.27
C SER A 95 -17.71 1.55 2.40
N GLN A 96 -18.08 2.77 2.83
CA GLN A 96 -17.74 4.01 2.13
C GLN A 96 -16.22 4.25 2.07
N ALA A 97 -15.51 4.04 3.17
CA ALA A 97 -14.06 4.17 3.23
C ALA A 97 -13.38 3.19 2.25
N MET A 98 -13.91 1.98 2.11
CA MET A 98 -13.38 1.00 1.17
C MET A 98 -13.70 1.32 -0.29
N GLN A 99 -14.85 1.89 -0.61
CA GLN A 99 -15.10 2.41 -1.96
C GLN A 99 -14.09 3.49 -2.34
N ALA A 100 -13.76 4.38 -1.41
CA ALA A 100 -12.70 5.37 -1.62
C ALA A 100 -11.32 4.71 -1.79
N ALA A 101 -11.01 3.69 -0.98
CA ALA A 101 -9.78 2.93 -1.11
C ALA A 101 -9.67 2.19 -2.46
N LEU A 102 -10.78 1.61 -2.97
CA LEU A 102 -10.81 0.98 -4.30
C LEU A 102 -10.48 1.99 -5.41
N LYS A 103 -11.03 3.20 -5.32
CA LYS A 103 -10.70 4.28 -6.26
C LYS A 103 -9.21 4.62 -6.21
N GLN A 104 -8.65 4.78 -5.01
CA GLN A 104 -7.21 5.04 -4.84
C GLN A 104 -6.36 3.92 -5.44
N VAL A 105 -6.76 2.66 -5.25
CA VAL A 105 -6.10 1.50 -5.84
C VAL A 105 -6.14 1.53 -7.38
N GLN A 106 -7.26 1.94 -7.98
CA GLN A 106 -7.36 2.13 -9.43
C GLN A 106 -6.41 3.23 -9.93
N ASP A 107 -6.35 4.36 -9.24
CA ASP A 107 -5.45 5.47 -9.57
C ASP A 107 -3.98 5.02 -9.50
N ILE A 108 -3.61 4.24 -8.48
CA ILE A 108 -2.26 3.66 -8.33
C ILE A 108 -1.95 2.69 -9.47
N ARG A 109 -2.91 1.84 -9.89
CA ARG A 109 -2.72 0.93 -11.04
C ARG A 109 -2.43 1.71 -12.30
N GLN A 110 -3.24 2.73 -12.59
CA GLN A 110 -3.07 3.57 -13.78
C GLN A 110 -1.69 4.27 -13.78
N ALA A 111 -1.29 4.84 -12.65
CA ALA A 111 0.02 5.48 -12.51
C ALA A 111 1.17 4.48 -12.71
N THR A 112 1.01 3.24 -12.22
CA THR A 112 2.01 2.17 -12.39
C THR A 112 2.14 1.74 -13.84
N ASP A 113 1.03 1.60 -14.56
CA ASP A 113 1.03 1.25 -15.99
C ASP A 113 1.65 2.37 -16.85
N GLU A 114 1.35 3.63 -16.54
CA GLU A 114 1.94 4.78 -17.21
C GLU A 114 3.44 4.89 -16.95
N ASN A 115 3.88 4.64 -15.71
CA ASN A 115 5.29 4.60 -15.34
C ASN A 115 6.04 3.47 -16.06
N THR A 116 5.39 2.30 -16.24
CA THR A 116 5.94 1.18 -17.00
C THR A 116 6.15 1.56 -18.47
N ARG A 117 5.16 2.20 -19.10
CA ARG A 117 5.28 2.71 -20.48
C ARG A 117 6.38 3.74 -20.63
N THR A 118 6.45 4.69 -19.69
CA THR A 118 7.48 5.74 -19.67
C THR A 118 8.87 5.14 -19.50
N SER A 119 9.03 4.17 -18.59
CA SER A 119 10.29 3.45 -18.39
C SER A 119 10.73 2.71 -19.65
N ALA A 120 9.81 2.02 -20.34
CA ALA A 120 10.12 1.37 -21.61
C ALA A 120 10.57 2.37 -22.69
N GLN A 121 9.91 3.52 -22.79
CA GLN A 121 10.29 4.58 -23.73
C GLN A 121 11.68 5.14 -23.41
N VAL A 122 11.96 5.44 -22.13
CA VAL A 122 13.28 5.91 -21.69
C VAL A 122 14.35 4.86 -21.97
N GLY A 123 14.07 3.58 -21.74
CA GLY A 123 14.97 2.48 -22.09
C GLY A 123 15.33 2.48 -23.57
N GLY A 124 14.33 2.58 -24.46
CA GLY A 124 14.57 2.66 -25.90
C GLY A 124 15.39 3.90 -26.32
N LEU A 125 15.15 5.06 -25.68
CA LEU A 125 15.93 6.28 -25.94
C LEU A 125 17.41 6.12 -25.53
N ILE A 126 17.67 5.48 -24.38
CA ILE A 126 19.05 5.24 -23.92
C ILE A 126 19.75 4.21 -24.81
N GLU A 127 19.06 3.16 -25.27
CA GLU A 127 19.62 2.20 -26.23
C GLU A 127 19.98 2.88 -27.56
N ALA A 128 19.09 3.73 -28.08
CA ALA A 128 19.36 4.52 -29.28
C ALA A 128 20.57 5.46 -29.09
N LEU A 129 20.65 6.13 -27.95
CA LEU A 129 21.77 6.99 -27.59
C LEU A 129 23.09 6.19 -27.52
N ALA A 130 23.09 5.02 -26.88
CA ALA A 130 24.28 4.15 -26.82
C ALA A 130 24.73 3.74 -28.22
N GLY A 131 23.79 3.44 -29.13
CA GLY A 131 24.08 3.18 -30.54
C GLY A 131 24.71 4.37 -31.26
N GLN A 132 24.18 5.59 -31.06
CA GLN A 132 24.72 6.82 -31.63
C GLN A 132 26.12 7.15 -31.10
N VAL A 133 26.34 6.99 -29.79
CA VAL A 133 27.65 7.15 -29.14
C VAL A 133 28.67 6.18 -29.74
N GLY A 134 28.31 4.91 -29.92
CA GLY A 134 29.18 3.92 -30.57
C GLY A 134 29.47 4.23 -32.05
N ALA A 135 28.50 4.79 -32.78
CA ALA A 135 28.74 5.26 -34.15
C ALA A 135 29.69 6.47 -34.18
N GLY A 136 29.53 7.43 -33.26
CA GLY A 136 30.41 8.57 -33.09
C GLY A 136 31.85 8.16 -32.77
N ALA A 137 32.03 7.19 -31.86
CA ALA A 137 33.35 6.64 -31.53
C ALA A 137 34.12 6.19 -32.79
N ARG A 138 33.46 5.42 -33.66
CA ARG A 138 34.04 4.92 -34.92
C ARG A 138 34.37 6.02 -35.93
N VAL A 139 33.65 7.14 -35.90
CA VAL A 139 33.99 8.30 -36.75
C VAL A 139 35.28 8.95 -36.25
N ILE A 140 35.42 9.13 -34.93
CA ILE A 140 36.61 9.75 -34.34
C ILE A 140 37.83 8.84 -34.44
N GLU A 141 37.67 7.53 -34.27
CA GLU A 141 38.75 6.56 -34.50
C GLU A 141 39.28 6.63 -35.94
N ARG A 142 38.39 6.73 -36.93
CA ARG A 142 38.80 6.92 -38.33
C ARG A 142 39.53 8.24 -38.54
N LEU A 143 39.06 9.33 -37.91
CA LEU A 143 39.76 10.62 -37.95
C LEU A 143 41.17 10.51 -37.36
N ALA A 144 41.34 9.83 -36.23
CA ALA A 144 42.64 9.59 -35.61
C ALA A 144 43.59 8.82 -36.55
N GLN A 145 43.09 7.74 -37.19
CA GLN A 145 43.87 6.97 -38.18
C GLN A 145 44.25 7.81 -39.41
N GLN A 146 43.33 8.62 -39.93
CA GLN A 146 43.61 9.52 -41.06
C GLN A 146 44.66 10.57 -40.68
N SER A 147 44.67 11.03 -39.43
CA SER A 147 45.65 12.00 -38.93
C SER A 147 47.04 11.41 -38.82
N GLU A 148 47.15 10.15 -38.40
CA GLU A 148 48.40 9.38 -38.39
C GLU A 148 48.95 9.21 -39.82
N GLN A 149 48.08 8.96 -40.81
CA GLN A 149 48.49 8.90 -42.22
C GLN A 149 49.02 10.25 -42.73
N ILE A 150 48.40 11.37 -42.33
CA ILE A 150 48.88 12.70 -42.69
C ILE A 150 50.25 12.98 -42.06
N GLU A 151 50.49 12.55 -40.82
CA GLU A 151 51.79 12.70 -40.14
C GLU A 151 52.92 11.99 -40.90
N VAL A 152 52.67 10.78 -41.42
CA VAL A 152 53.63 10.05 -42.26
C VAL A 152 53.96 10.85 -43.53
N VAL A 153 52.95 11.41 -44.19
CA VAL A 153 53.15 12.23 -45.41
C VAL A 153 53.92 13.50 -45.09
N LEU A 154 53.62 14.19 -43.99
CA LEU A 154 54.34 15.40 -43.57
C LEU A 154 55.81 15.10 -43.27
N THR A 155 56.11 13.96 -42.66
CA THR A 155 57.49 13.52 -42.40
C THR A 155 58.27 13.37 -43.71
N VAL A 156 57.65 12.80 -44.75
CA VAL A 156 58.25 12.69 -46.09
C VAL A 156 58.47 14.07 -46.73
N ILE A 157 57.48 14.97 -46.67
CA ILE A 157 57.61 16.33 -47.22
C ILE A 157 58.71 17.12 -46.49
N HIS A 158 58.79 16.98 -45.16
CA HIS A 158 59.83 17.62 -44.37
C HIS A 158 61.22 17.13 -44.80
N GLY A 159 61.39 15.81 -44.99
CA GLY A 159 62.62 15.22 -45.52
C GLY A 159 62.97 15.70 -46.93
N ILE A 160 61.98 15.85 -47.82
CA ILE A 160 62.17 16.40 -49.17
C ILE A 160 62.60 17.87 -49.10
N ALA A 161 61.98 18.67 -48.24
CA ALA A 161 62.34 20.07 -48.05
C ALA A 161 63.77 20.22 -47.52
N GLU A 162 64.18 19.38 -46.56
CA GLU A 162 65.55 19.35 -46.03
C GLU A 162 66.57 18.96 -47.11
N GLN A 163 66.30 17.92 -47.89
CA GLN A 163 67.14 17.52 -49.02
C GLN A 163 67.23 18.62 -50.08
N THR A 164 66.12 19.28 -50.39
CA THR A 164 66.07 20.39 -51.36
C THR A 164 66.88 21.58 -50.86
N ASN A 165 66.80 21.89 -49.56
CA ASN A 165 67.60 22.93 -48.92
C ASN A 165 69.11 22.65 -48.99
N LEU A 166 69.52 21.40 -48.76
CA LEU A 166 70.91 20.97 -48.90
C LEU A 166 71.40 21.00 -50.36
N LEU A 167 70.57 20.58 -51.31
CA LEU A 167 70.87 20.66 -52.74
C LEU A 167 71.04 22.11 -53.20
N ALA A 168 70.14 23.00 -52.77
CA ALA A 168 70.20 24.42 -53.07
C ALA A 168 71.44 25.09 -52.46
N LEU A 169 71.82 24.71 -51.23
CA LEU A 169 73.05 25.17 -50.60
C LEU A 169 74.29 24.77 -51.40
N ASN A 170 74.38 23.51 -51.83
CA ASN A 170 75.49 23.03 -52.66
C ASN A 170 75.53 23.76 -54.01
N ALA A 171 74.38 24.02 -54.63
CA ALA A 171 74.28 24.78 -55.87
C ALA A 171 74.72 26.25 -55.69
N ALA A 172 74.35 26.90 -54.57
CA ALA A 172 74.77 28.26 -54.25
C ALA A 172 76.30 28.35 -54.05
N ILE A 173 76.89 27.35 -53.38
CA ILE A 173 78.35 27.24 -53.20
C ILE A 173 79.06 27.12 -54.55
N GLU A 174 78.59 26.23 -55.43
CA GLU A 174 79.22 26.02 -56.74
C GLU A 174 79.02 27.23 -57.68
N ALA A 175 77.86 27.90 -57.59
CA ALA A 175 77.60 29.14 -58.30
C ALA A 175 78.54 30.28 -57.86
N ALA A 176 78.82 30.40 -56.55
CA ALA A 176 79.80 31.34 -56.03
C ALA A 176 81.22 31.00 -56.53
N ARG A 177 81.54 29.71 -56.69
CA ARG A 177 82.83 29.22 -57.18
C ARG A 177 83.05 29.53 -58.67
N ALA A 178 81.99 29.57 -59.47
CA ALA A 178 82.02 29.93 -60.89
C ALA A 178 82.14 31.45 -61.16
N GLY A 179 82.14 32.29 -60.12
CA GLY A 179 82.32 33.74 -60.21
C GLY A 179 81.21 34.44 -61.01
N GLU A 180 81.57 35.36 -61.91
CA GLU A 180 80.62 36.16 -62.70
C GLU A 180 79.70 35.30 -63.60
N THR A 181 80.15 34.13 -64.05
CA THR A 181 79.34 33.23 -64.89
C THR A 181 78.25 32.47 -64.10
N GLY A 182 78.41 32.32 -62.78
CA GLY A 182 77.47 31.61 -61.90
C GLY A 182 76.40 32.51 -61.28
N ARG A 183 76.44 33.82 -61.53
CA ARG A 183 75.64 34.82 -60.81
C ARG A 183 74.13 34.63 -60.96
N GLY A 184 73.67 34.23 -62.15
CA GLY A 184 72.25 33.89 -62.38
C GLY A 184 71.81 32.60 -61.69
N PHE A 185 72.71 31.60 -61.62
CA PHE A 185 72.45 30.34 -60.90
C PHE A 185 72.43 30.54 -59.39
N ALA A 186 73.25 31.44 -58.83
CA ALA A 186 73.27 31.76 -57.41
C ALA A 186 71.91 32.32 -56.93
N VAL A 187 71.30 33.22 -57.71
CA VAL A 187 69.97 33.79 -57.38
C VAL A 187 68.89 32.71 -57.37
N VAL A 188 68.91 31.79 -58.34
CA VAL A 188 67.96 30.68 -58.38
C VAL A 188 68.18 29.73 -57.18
N ALA A 189 69.43 29.44 -56.83
CA ALA A 189 69.77 28.59 -55.70
C ALA A 189 69.29 29.20 -54.36
N ASP A 190 69.48 30.51 -54.16
CA ASP A 190 68.97 31.21 -52.97
C ASP A 190 67.44 31.21 -52.88
N GLU A 191 66.74 31.40 -54.01
CA GLU A 191 65.27 31.35 -54.06
C GLU A 191 64.75 29.94 -53.74
N VAL A 192 65.36 28.89 -54.31
CA VAL A 192 65.03 27.50 -54.00
C VAL A 192 65.30 27.20 -52.52
N ARG A 193 66.39 27.72 -51.95
CA ARG A 193 66.71 27.57 -50.52
C ARG A 193 65.66 28.24 -49.64
N ALA A 194 65.24 29.46 -49.98
CA ALA A 194 64.18 30.17 -49.26
C ALA A 194 62.85 29.41 -49.33
N LEU A 195 62.51 28.85 -50.49
CA LEU A 195 61.29 28.07 -50.69
C LEU A 195 61.32 26.75 -49.91
N ALA A 196 62.47 26.07 -49.86
CA ALA A 196 62.67 24.86 -49.08
C ALA A 196 62.53 25.14 -47.58
N SER A 197 63.15 26.20 -47.07
CA SER A 197 63.03 26.63 -45.66
C SER A 197 61.58 27.00 -45.30
N LYS A 198 60.88 27.72 -46.19
CA LYS A 198 59.45 28.04 -46.00
C LYS A 198 58.59 26.78 -45.97
N THR A 199 58.87 25.81 -46.85
CA THR A 199 58.17 24.51 -46.87
C THR A 199 58.40 23.76 -45.56
N GLN A 200 59.64 23.73 -45.07
CA GLN A 200 60.01 23.05 -43.83
C GLN A 200 59.29 23.66 -42.61
N SER A 201 59.25 25.00 -42.53
CA SER A 201 58.48 25.72 -41.51
C SER A 201 56.99 25.39 -41.56
N SER A 202 56.36 25.49 -42.75
CA SER A 202 54.93 25.17 -42.91
C SER A 202 54.61 23.70 -42.61
N THR A 203 55.48 22.75 -42.96
CA THR A 203 55.27 21.35 -42.56
C THR A 203 55.33 21.15 -41.05
N GLY A 204 56.21 21.88 -40.35
CA GLY A 204 56.28 21.86 -38.88
C GLY A 204 55.01 22.40 -38.22
N ASP A 205 54.49 23.53 -38.74
CA ASP A 205 53.22 24.11 -38.27
C ASP A 205 52.05 23.14 -38.47
N ILE A 206 51.94 22.51 -39.66
CA ILE A 206 50.88 21.52 -39.93
C ILE A 206 51.06 20.31 -39.01
N GLN A 207 52.29 19.85 -38.77
CA GLN A 207 52.54 18.71 -37.87
C GLN A 207 52.08 19.02 -36.44
N ALA A 208 52.33 20.23 -35.93
CA ALA A 208 51.83 20.65 -34.62
C ALA A 208 50.29 20.62 -34.57
N HIS A 209 49.61 21.06 -35.64
CA HIS A 209 48.15 20.97 -35.74
C HIS A 209 47.65 19.51 -35.79
N ILE A 210 48.34 18.61 -36.48
CA ILE A 210 47.99 17.18 -36.55
C ILE A 210 48.13 16.52 -35.18
N VAL A 211 49.21 16.81 -34.43
CA VAL A 211 49.38 16.30 -33.06
C VAL A 211 48.25 16.78 -32.14
N ALA A 212 47.88 18.07 -32.23
CA ALA A 212 46.75 18.60 -31.47
C ALA A 212 45.42 17.92 -31.85
N LEU A 213 45.21 17.64 -33.14
CA LEU A 213 44.02 16.95 -33.64
C LEU A 213 43.96 15.50 -33.17
N GLN A 214 45.08 14.77 -33.19
CA GLN A 214 45.18 13.41 -32.63
C GLN A 214 44.89 13.38 -31.13
N GLN A 215 45.42 14.35 -30.38
CA GLN A 215 45.15 14.46 -28.94
C GLN A 215 43.67 14.74 -28.68
N GLY A 216 43.06 15.68 -29.40
CA GLY A 216 41.63 15.96 -29.31
C GLY A 216 40.76 14.75 -29.68
N ALA A 217 41.17 13.95 -30.67
CA ALA A 217 40.48 12.72 -31.03
C ALA A 217 40.53 11.67 -29.89
N LYS A 218 41.70 11.50 -29.24
CA LYS A 218 41.85 10.58 -28.09
C LYS A 218 40.96 10.99 -26.91
N GLU A 219 40.94 12.29 -26.59
CA GLU A 219 40.09 12.83 -25.53
C GLU A 219 38.60 12.63 -25.83
N ALA A 220 38.19 12.86 -27.08
CA ALA A 220 36.81 12.63 -27.50
C ALA A 220 36.41 11.16 -27.43
N VAL A 221 37.28 10.21 -27.84
CA VAL A 221 37.01 8.76 -27.68
C VAL A 221 36.88 8.39 -26.20
N ALA A 222 37.73 8.92 -25.32
CA ALA A 222 37.63 8.65 -23.89
C ALA A 222 36.31 9.16 -23.29
N ALA A 223 35.89 10.38 -23.65
CA ALA A 223 34.62 10.97 -23.22
C ALA A 223 33.40 10.17 -23.74
N ILE A 224 33.43 9.79 -25.02
CA ILE A 224 32.41 8.93 -25.65
C ILE A 224 32.34 7.56 -24.96
N GLY A 225 33.48 6.95 -24.64
CA GLY A 225 33.55 5.69 -23.91
C GLY A 225 32.94 5.79 -22.51
N LEU A 226 33.15 6.91 -21.81
CA LEU A 226 32.50 7.17 -20.53
C LEU A 226 30.98 7.31 -20.69
N ALA A 227 30.52 8.10 -21.66
CA ALA A 227 29.09 8.25 -21.95
C ALA A 227 28.42 6.92 -22.29
N GLY A 228 29.10 6.05 -23.05
CA GLY A 228 28.62 4.71 -23.37
C GLY A 228 28.48 3.81 -22.13
N ARG A 229 29.44 3.87 -21.19
CA ARG A 229 29.33 3.14 -19.91
C ARG A 229 28.16 3.65 -19.06
N GLN A 230 28.01 4.98 -18.94
CA GLN A 230 26.91 5.59 -18.20
C GLN A 230 25.54 5.23 -18.78
N ALA A 231 25.42 5.18 -20.12
CA ALA A 231 24.20 4.73 -20.78
C ALA A 231 23.86 3.26 -20.42
N ASN A 232 24.86 2.37 -20.43
CA ASN A 232 24.67 0.96 -20.05
C ASN A 232 24.30 0.79 -18.57
N GLU A 233 24.94 1.54 -17.67
CA GLU A 233 24.59 1.57 -16.24
C GLU A 233 23.15 2.08 -16.05
N GLY A 234 22.76 3.15 -16.76
CA GLY A 234 21.40 3.67 -16.78
C GLY A 234 20.38 2.63 -17.21
N LEU A 235 20.67 1.84 -18.24
CA LEU A 235 19.82 0.72 -18.68
C LEU A 235 19.70 -0.38 -17.62
N ALA A 236 20.78 -0.71 -16.92
CA ALA A 236 20.73 -1.69 -15.84
C ALA A 236 19.84 -1.22 -14.67
N VAL A 237 19.97 0.04 -14.26
CA VAL A 237 19.10 0.66 -13.23
C VAL A 237 17.64 0.65 -13.70
N LEU A 238 17.39 1.00 -14.96
CA LEU A 238 16.04 1.03 -15.51
C LEU A 238 15.39 -0.37 -15.55
N ARG A 239 16.16 -1.42 -15.89
CA ARG A 239 15.69 -2.81 -15.79
C ARG A 239 15.34 -3.20 -14.35
N GLY A 240 16.14 -2.76 -13.37
CA GLY A 240 15.83 -2.93 -11.95
C GLY A 240 14.51 -2.25 -11.56
N SER A 241 14.30 -1.01 -12.03
CA SER A 241 13.07 -0.24 -11.80
C SER A 241 11.82 -0.95 -12.36
N VAL A 242 11.91 -1.51 -13.58
CA VAL A 242 10.81 -2.28 -14.19
C VAL A 242 10.46 -3.52 -13.35
N GLN A 243 11.44 -4.18 -12.75
CA GLN A 243 11.17 -5.34 -11.89
C GLN A 243 10.52 -4.94 -10.56
N LEU A 244 10.92 -3.80 -10.00
CA LEU A 244 10.27 -3.23 -8.82
C LEU A 244 8.81 -2.85 -9.12
N GLN A 245 8.54 -2.24 -10.28
CA GLN A 245 7.18 -1.92 -10.73
C GLN A 245 6.28 -3.16 -10.80
N LYS A 246 6.76 -4.29 -11.31
CA LYS A 246 5.99 -5.55 -11.30
C LYS A 246 5.62 -6.01 -9.90
N THR A 247 6.53 -5.83 -8.94
CA THR A 247 6.28 -6.16 -7.53
C THR A 247 5.22 -5.23 -6.93
N VAL A 248 5.27 -3.93 -7.25
CA VAL A 248 4.25 -2.95 -6.86
C VAL A 248 2.89 -3.34 -7.45
N GLN A 249 2.82 -3.69 -8.73
CA GLN A 249 1.58 -4.09 -9.39
C GLN A 249 0.93 -5.31 -8.71
N ALA A 250 1.72 -6.33 -8.38
CA ALA A 250 1.24 -7.50 -7.62
C ALA A 250 0.72 -7.13 -6.22
N SER A 251 1.41 -6.22 -5.52
CA SER A 251 0.97 -5.71 -4.21
C SER A 251 -0.37 -4.97 -4.32
N VAL A 252 -0.54 -4.15 -5.36
CA VAL A 252 -1.78 -3.41 -5.63
C VAL A 252 -2.94 -4.37 -5.97
N GLU A 253 -2.67 -5.49 -6.62
CA GLU A 253 -3.66 -6.57 -6.80
C GLU A 253 -4.09 -7.22 -5.48
N GLN A 254 -3.14 -7.51 -4.59
CA GLN A 254 -3.44 -8.05 -3.26
C GLN A 254 -4.26 -7.07 -2.42
N VAL A 255 -3.90 -5.78 -2.41
CA VAL A 255 -4.65 -4.74 -1.70
C VAL A 255 -6.07 -4.62 -2.26
N HIS A 256 -6.24 -4.66 -3.58
CA HIS A 256 -7.57 -4.66 -4.20
C HIS A 256 -8.45 -5.83 -3.72
N ALA A 257 -7.87 -7.03 -3.67
CA ALA A 257 -8.59 -8.22 -3.19
C ALA A 257 -8.97 -8.08 -1.71
N ALA A 258 -8.04 -7.63 -0.86
CA ALA A 258 -8.27 -7.42 0.56
C ALA A 258 -9.39 -6.40 0.83
N ILE A 259 -9.41 -5.28 0.09
CA ILE A 259 -10.49 -4.30 0.19
C ILE A 259 -11.82 -4.93 -0.23
N GLY A 260 -11.84 -5.71 -1.32
CA GLY A 260 -13.06 -6.39 -1.76
C GLY A 260 -13.64 -7.36 -0.72
N ASP A 261 -12.79 -8.09 0.01
CA ASP A 261 -13.24 -9.00 1.07
C ASP A 261 -13.71 -8.26 2.32
N ALA A 262 -13.02 -7.17 2.68
CA ALA A 262 -13.48 -6.31 3.77
C ALA A 262 -14.82 -5.63 3.42
N THR A 263 -15.07 -5.21 2.17
CA THR A 263 -16.39 -4.67 1.74
C THR A 263 -17.50 -5.68 1.97
N LYS A 264 -17.30 -6.94 1.58
CA LYS A 264 -18.27 -8.00 1.85
C LYS A 264 -18.50 -8.18 3.35
N ALA A 265 -17.43 -8.16 4.15
CA ALA A 265 -17.52 -8.30 5.60
C ALA A 265 -18.35 -7.17 6.23
N ALA A 266 -18.11 -5.91 5.84
CA ALA A 266 -18.88 -4.75 6.28
C ALA A 266 -20.36 -4.88 5.88
N GLU A 267 -20.66 -5.28 4.64
CA GLU A 267 -22.05 -5.53 4.20
C GLU A 267 -22.73 -6.65 4.98
N HIS A 268 -21.99 -7.70 5.36
CA HIS A 268 -22.51 -8.77 6.21
C HIS A 268 -22.80 -8.28 7.62
N GLN A 269 -21.93 -7.46 8.22
CA GLN A 269 -22.14 -6.87 9.55
C GLN A 269 -23.37 -5.95 9.56
N ALA A 270 -23.49 -5.05 8.58
CA ALA A 270 -24.64 -4.15 8.46
C ALA A 270 -25.96 -4.91 8.34
N ARG A 271 -26.01 -5.92 7.45
CA ARG A 271 -27.18 -6.79 7.30
C ARG A 271 -27.51 -7.56 8.57
N GLY A 272 -26.49 -8.10 9.25
CA GLY A 272 -26.65 -8.80 10.52
C GLY A 272 -27.23 -7.90 11.61
N ALA A 273 -26.70 -6.69 11.74
CA ALA A 273 -27.18 -5.68 12.68
C ALA A 273 -28.66 -5.35 12.46
N HIS A 274 -29.04 -5.04 11.22
CA HIS A 274 -30.43 -4.75 10.86
C HIS A 274 -31.35 -5.95 11.07
N ALA A 275 -30.90 -7.17 10.76
CA ALA A 275 -31.71 -8.38 10.92
C ALA A 275 -31.95 -8.76 12.39
N VAL A 276 -31.00 -8.46 13.29
CA VAL A 276 -31.24 -8.64 14.74
C VAL A 276 -32.17 -7.54 15.25
N ARG A 277 -31.95 -6.28 14.86
CA ARG A 277 -32.83 -5.16 15.26
C ARG A 277 -34.28 -5.41 14.87
N GLY A 278 -34.52 -5.81 13.62
CA GLY A 278 -35.87 -6.10 13.12
C GLY A 278 -36.55 -7.30 13.78
N ARG A 279 -35.81 -8.20 14.45
CA ARG A 279 -36.39 -9.30 15.24
C ARG A 279 -36.75 -8.90 16.67
N VAL A 280 -36.18 -7.81 17.17
CA VAL A 280 -36.42 -7.31 18.54
C VAL A 280 -37.52 -6.25 18.55
N GLU A 281 -37.70 -5.53 17.43
CA GLU A 281 -38.78 -4.53 17.27
C GLU A 281 -40.16 -5.15 16.93
N VAL A 282 -40.21 -6.44 16.56
CA VAL A 282 -41.44 -7.21 16.23
C VAL A 282 -41.86 -8.09 17.39
#